data_AF-A0A932D9X1-F1
#
_entry.id   AF-A0A932D9X1-F1
#
_cell.length_a   1.000
_cell.length_b   1.000
_cell.length_c   1.000
_cell.angle_alpha   90.00
_cell.angle_beta   90.00
_cell.angle_gamma   90.00
#
_symmetry.space_group_name_H-M   'P 1'
#
loop_
_entity.id
_entity.type
_entity.pdbx_description
1 polymer ?
#
loop_
_entity_poly.entity_id
_entity_poly.type
_entity_poly.pdbx_seq_one_letter_code
_entity_poly.pdbx_strand_id
1 'polypeptide(L)'
;MLPASTVLAQPSGSSITGLLYYAVEDLEGKRVVQRGTAGSQGIAFDQLILAPTTRYRIWILRAENLDVGNVELTTPRAGRRFEVPPITIFERAAHDTDGDGLSDLGEFVMGTDPRDRDSDNDGIPDGAEVRQGLNPVNGRPVRTGIIASADTPGEAVDVSAANDLVVVADSAAGVSVFNVFNGMAPIIIAQVATPGPATRVSCDGSMVAVACGLPGLVVVDISDPSNAHVDRQIVLGRSVISVALAGSLAFAGLDDGRVVRMNLFTGLLDPAADTLDLGGDAIKDLFIEGDTLYALTRSTLFLIDPLQERLRLLASIASPSLRINRRVVAGDGVAYATHERGINTFSVANPAQPGLIQAGDTLQNGWKQIALNGAGLAFAAVSRNLSEGVPQNVALYDVSNPRLTDVFLTEFPTPGVAVAVAIYNGIGYVADSEAGMQVVNYLAFDIQGRPPTISLIAGDTDGIVQEQSLQRVTARVTDDAQVRNVEFYLDGQKVFTDGNYPFEFRFLAPSLTAARNSFRMRARASDTGGNASLSDELVFNLTPAPRPPVFVNAYTRATAVALGITPRGDPGNLLFNGQPPVRAEIAGQ
;
A
#
# COMPACT_ATOMS: atom_id res chain seq x y z
N MET A 1 -29.78 -45.79 -33.71
CA MET A 1 -30.30 -45.44 -35.06
C MET A 1 -31.01 -44.11 -34.94
N LEU A 2 -30.66 -43.19 -35.85
CA LEU A 2 -31.06 -41.79 -36.06
C LEU A 2 -32.61 -41.56 -36.10
N PRO A 3 -33.17 -40.31 -36.10
CA PRO A 3 -32.52 -39.11 -36.66
C PRO A 3 -32.80 -37.70 -36.09
N ALA A 4 -31.95 -36.80 -36.61
CA ALA A 4 -32.19 -35.43 -37.07
C ALA A 4 -32.31 -34.28 -36.05
N SER A 5 -31.13 -33.70 -35.81
CA SER A 5 -30.87 -32.27 -35.67
C SER A 5 -31.85 -31.41 -36.47
N THR A 6 -32.63 -30.58 -35.77
CA THR A 6 -33.24 -29.39 -36.37
C THR A 6 -32.49 -28.20 -35.80
N VAL A 7 -31.46 -27.77 -36.52
CA VAL A 7 -30.88 -26.44 -36.36
C VAL A 7 -31.98 -25.47 -36.74
N LEU A 8 -32.65 -24.88 -35.75
CA LEU A 8 -33.47 -23.70 -36.00
C LEU A 8 -32.50 -22.58 -36.35
N ALA A 9 -32.56 -22.16 -37.61
CA ALA A 9 -31.84 -21.03 -38.14
C ALA A 9 -32.01 -19.83 -37.19
N GLN A 10 -30.89 -19.29 -36.71
CA GLN A 10 -30.87 -17.96 -36.13
C GLN A 10 -31.42 -16.99 -37.18
N PRO A 11 -32.39 -16.12 -36.84
CA PRO A 11 -32.75 -15.05 -37.74
C PRO A 11 -31.50 -14.21 -37.99
N SER A 12 -31.26 -13.91 -39.26
CA SER A 12 -30.14 -13.12 -39.75
C SER A 12 -30.15 -11.72 -39.14
N GLY A 13 -29.54 -11.59 -37.97
CA GLY A 13 -29.12 -10.34 -37.36
C GLY A 13 -27.62 -10.42 -37.16
N SER A 14 -26.87 -9.51 -37.77
CA SER A 14 -25.44 -9.36 -37.53
C SER A 14 -25.15 -9.33 -36.03
N SER A 15 -24.28 -10.21 -35.54
CA SER A 15 -23.76 -10.14 -34.16
C SER A 15 -23.14 -8.76 -33.97
N ILE A 16 -23.71 -7.96 -33.06
CA ILE A 16 -23.18 -6.65 -32.73
C ILE A 16 -21.90 -6.87 -31.91
N THR A 17 -20.77 -6.46 -32.47
CA THR A 17 -19.44 -6.50 -31.83
C THR A 17 -19.05 -5.09 -31.40
N GLY A 18 -18.21 -4.96 -30.38
CA GLY A 18 -17.74 -3.66 -29.87
C GLY A 18 -18.12 -3.38 -28.41
N LEU A 19 -17.79 -2.19 -27.91
CA LEU A 19 -18.09 -1.79 -26.53
C LEU A 19 -19.59 -1.53 -26.36
N LEU A 20 -20.19 -2.20 -25.39
CA LEU A 20 -21.59 -2.08 -25.02
C LEU A 20 -21.68 -1.71 -23.54
N TYR A 21 -22.59 -0.79 -23.20
CA TYR A 21 -23.00 -0.48 -21.84
C TYR A 21 -24.39 -1.07 -21.58
N TYR A 22 -24.70 -1.43 -20.34
CA TYR A 22 -26.03 -1.93 -19.98
C TYR A 22 -26.56 -1.30 -18.69
N ALA A 23 -27.90 -1.28 -18.59
CA ALA A 23 -28.62 -0.99 -17.36
C ALA A 23 -29.73 -2.03 -17.15
N VAL A 24 -29.85 -2.58 -15.95
CA VAL A 24 -30.91 -3.53 -15.60
C VAL A 24 -31.94 -2.82 -14.73
N GLU A 25 -33.13 -2.61 -15.27
CA GLU A 25 -34.27 -1.96 -14.62
C GLU A 25 -35.21 -3.03 -14.04
N ASP A 26 -35.40 -3.04 -12.73
CA ASP A 26 -36.49 -3.77 -12.07
C ASP A 26 -37.80 -3.03 -12.33
N LEU A 27 -38.71 -3.67 -13.07
CA LEU A 27 -39.98 -3.05 -13.47
C LEU A 27 -41.03 -3.04 -12.36
N GLU A 28 -40.87 -3.91 -11.35
CA GLU A 28 -41.77 -3.95 -10.19
C GLU A 28 -41.31 -2.91 -9.15
N GLY A 29 -40.00 -2.85 -8.91
CA GLY A 29 -39.37 -1.87 -8.03
C GLY A 29 -39.14 -0.49 -8.65
N LYS A 30 -39.34 -0.33 -9.96
CA LYS A 30 -39.10 0.89 -10.76
C LYS A 30 -37.73 1.53 -10.52
N ARG A 31 -36.67 0.71 -10.53
CA ARG A 31 -35.29 1.18 -10.29
C ARG A 31 -34.28 0.43 -11.14
N VAL A 32 -33.19 1.09 -11.49
CA VAL A 32 -32.02 0.43 -12.05
C VAL A 32 -31.28 -0.29 -10.92
N VAL A 33 -31.12 -1.61 -11.03
CA VAL A 33 -30.45 -2.45 -10.04
C VAL A 33 -28.98 -2.73 -10.38
N GLN A 34 -28.59 -2.52 -11.64
CA GLN A 34 -27.22 -2.75 -12.09
C GLN A 34 -26.91 -1.91 -13.34
N ARG A 35 -25.68 -1.41 -13.44
CA ARG A 35 -25.07 -0.85 -14.65
C ARG A 35 -23.71 -1.51 -14.89
N GLY A 36 -23.26 -1.54 -16.14
CA GLY A 36 -21.93 -2.09 -16.45
C GLY A 36 -21.65 -2.13 -17.95
N THR A 37 -20.65 -2.92 -18.33
CA THR A 37 -20.30 -3.15 -19.74
C THR A 37 -20.46 -4.60 -20.15
N ALA A 38 -20.84 -4.80 -21.40
CA ALA A 38 -21.10 -6.08 -22.04
C ALA A 38 -19.95 -6.43 -23.00
N GLY A 39 -19.62 -7.72 -23.13
CA GLY A 39 -18.42 -8.20 -23.84
C GLY A 39 -18.39 -7.90 -25.34
N SER A 40 -17.18 -7.69 -25.87
CA SER A 40 -16.92 -7.25 -27.26
C SER A 40 -17.21 -8.29 -28.35
N GLN A 41 -17.47 -9.54 -27.97
CA GLN A 41 -17.71 -10.69 -28.86
C GLN A 41 -19.21 -10.98 -29.12
N GLY A 42 -20.11 -10.04 -28.80
CA GLY A 42 -21.56 -10.21 -28.99
C GLY A 42 -22.27 -11.06 -27.93
N ILE A 43 -21.59 -11.37 -26.82
CA ILE A 43 -22.18 -11.96 -25.62
C ILE A 43 -22.30 -10.84 -24.58
N ALA A 44 -23.53 -10.37 -24.34
CA ALA A 44 -23.76 -9.25 -23.44
C ALA A 44 -23.54 -9.60 -21.96
N PHE A 45 -23.76 -10.86 -21.58
CA PHE A 45 -23.67 -11.32 -20.19
C PHE A 45 -23.12 -12.75 -20.14
N ASP A 46 -21.94 -12.94 -19.55
CA ASP A 46 -21.36 -14.27 -19.26
C ASP A 46 -21.83 -14.80 -17.89
N GLN A 47 -22.06 -13.89 -16.92
CA GLN A 47 -22.66 -14.15 -15.62
C GLN A 47 -23.54 -12.97 -15.16
N LEU A 48 -24.86 -13.06 -15.37
CA LEU A 48 -25.84 -12.11 -14.82
C LEU A 48 -26.69 -12.80 -13.74
N ILE A 49 -26.59 -12.33 -12.50
CA ILE A 49 -27.32 -12.89 -11.34
C ILE A 49 -28.39 -11.87 -10.92
N LEU A 50 -29.66 -12.23 -11.07
CA LEU A 50 -30.82 -11.39 -10.76
C LEU A 50 -31.75 -12.06 -9.75
N ALA A 51 -32.62 -11.29 -9.09
CA ALA A 51 -33.60 -11.84 -8.16
C ALA A 51 -34.55 -12.80 -8.89
N PRO A 52 -34.96 -13.93 -8.28
CA PRO A 52 -35.79 -14.93 -8.94
C PRO A 52 -37.24 -14.46 -9.09
N THR A 53 -37.92 -14.91 -10.15
CA THR A 53 -39.34 -14.59 -10.43
C THR A 53 -39.67 -13.09 -10.51
N THR A 54 -38.70 -12.26 -10.90
CA THR A 54 -38.83 -10.80 -10.99
C THR A 54 -38.76 -10.35 -12.45
N ARG A 55 -39.59 -9.37 -12.81
CA ARG A 55 -39.60 -8.79 -14.16
C ARG A 55 -38.59 -7.66 -14.28
N TYR A 56 -37.71 -7.77 -15.27
CA TYR A 56 -36.68 -6.80 -15.58
C TYR A 56 -36.82 -6.28 -17.02
N ARG A 57 -36.35 -5.04 -17.23
CA ARG A 57 -35.97 -4.52 -18.54
C ARG A 57 -34.47 -4.32 -18.55
N ILE A 58 -33.79 -4.96 -19.50
CA ILE A 58 -32.36 -4.79 -19.71
C ILE A 58 -32.18 -3.86 -20.90
N TRP A 59 -31.49 -2.76 -20.65
CA TRP A 59 -31.11 -1.77 -21.65
C TRP A 59 -29.67 -2.04 -22.10
N ILE A 60 -29.39 -1.76 -23.37
CA ILE A 60 -28.04 -1.75 -23.95
C ILE A 60 -27.84 -0.43 -24.68
N LEU A 61 -26.65 0.14 -24.54
CA LEU A 61 -26.17 1.29 -25.29
C LEU A 61 -24.89 0.88 -26.02
N ARG A 62 -24.83 1.12 -27.33
CA ARG A 62 -23.65 0.83 -28.14
C ARG A 62 -22.72 2.03 -28.15
N ALA A 63 -21.48 1.87 -27.71
CA ALA A 63 -20.54 2.98 -27.64
C ALA A 63 -20.23 3.58 -29.02
N GLU A 64 -20.11 2.75 -30.07
CA GLU A 64 -19.69 3.17 -31.41
C GLU A 64 -20.60 4.24 -32.04
N ASN A 65 -21.91 4.06 -31.93
CA ASN A 65 -22.91 4.89 -32.61
C ASN A 65 -24.01 5.42 -31.68
N LEU A 66 -23.90 5.14 -30.38
CA LEU A 66 -24.81 5.57 -29.32
C LEU A 66 -26.25 5.06 -29.48
N ASP A 67 -26.45 3.99 -30.24
CA ASP A 67 -27.76 3.36 -30.35
C ASP A 67 -28.15 2.65 -29.05
N VAL A 68 -29.41 2.83 -28.66
CA VAL A 68 -29.99 2.17 -27.48
C VAL A 68 -30.95 1.06 -27.91
N GLY A 69 -30.90 -0.06 -27.19
CA GLY A 69 -31.84 -1.16 -27.29
C GLY A 69 -32.32 -1.62 -25.92
N ASN A 70 -33.39 -2.40 -25.89
CA ASN A 70 -33.78 -3.08 -24.66
C ASN A 70 -34.48 -4.43 -24.91
N VAL A 71 -34.57 -5.22 -23.85
CA VAL A 71 -35.38 -6.43 -23.78
C VAL A 71 -36.02 -6.53 -22.40
N GLU A 72 -37.24 -7.04 -22.35
CA GLU A 72 -37.87 -7.38 -21.08
C GLU A 72 -37.85 -8.89 -20.86
N LEU A 73 -37.61 -9.31 -19.62
CA LEU A 73 -37.63 -10.72 -19.23
C LEU A 73 -38.13 -10.89 -17.80
N THR A 74 -38.58 -12.10 -17.48
CA THR A 74 -38.88 -12.52 -16.11
C THR A 74 -37.95 -13.65 -15.73
N THR A 75 -37.22 -13.49 -14.63
CA THR A 75 -36.25 -14.48 -14.17
C THR A 75 -36.94 -15.76 -13.66
N PRO A 76 -36.29 -16.93 -13.75
CA PRO A 76 -36.84 -18.18 -13.24
C PRO A 76 -36.77 -18.24 -11.71
N ARG A 77 -37.29 -19.33 -11.12
CA ARG A 77 -37.10 -19.64 -9.69
C ARG A 77 -35.60 -19.81 -9.36
N ALA A 78 -35.24 -19.57 -8.09
CA ALA A 78 -33.87 -19.62 -7.60
C ALA A 78 -33.11 -20.91 -8.00
N GLY A 79 -31.82 -20.77 -8.33
CA GLY A 79 -30.93 -21.88 -8.70
C GLY A 79 -31.05 -22.37 -10.15
N ARG A 80 -31.80 -21.68 -11.01
CA ARG A 80 -31.91 -21.98 -12.45
C ARG A 80 -31.14 -20.96 -13.28
N ARG A 81 -30.49 -21.43 -14.36
CA ARG A 81 -29.90 -20.58 -15.40
C ARG A 81 -30.99 -20.11 -16.36
N PHE A 82 -30.81 -18.94 -16.95
CA PHE A 82 -31.67 -18.40 -18.01
C PHE A 82 -30.80 -17.74 -19.08
N GLU A 83 -31.37 -17.58 -20.27
CA GLU A 83 -30.76 -16.84 -21.36
C GLU A 83 -31.48 -15.50 -21.51
N VAL A 84 -30.72 -14.43 -21.70
CA VAL A 84 -31.31 -13.12 -22.04
C VAL A 84 -31.75 -13.18 -23.50
N PRO A 85 -33.01 -12.88 -23.82
CA PRO A 85 -33.46 -12.89 -25.22
C PRO A 85 -32.70 -11.85 -26.05
N PRO A 86 -32.65 -12.00 -27.38
CA PRO A 86 -32.01 -11.02 -28.25
C PRO A 86 -32.53 -9.60 -27.99
N ILE A 87 -31.59 -8.66 -27.82
CA ILE A 87 -31.90 -7.26 -27.55
C ILE A 87 -32.10 -6.54 -28.88
N THR A 88 -33.26 -5.90 -29.04
CA THR A 88 -33.55 -5.13 -30.26
C THR A 88 -33.03 -3.71 -30.08
N ILE A 89 -32.16 -3.27 -31.00
CA ILE A 89 -31.63 -1.91 -31.04
C ILE A 89 -32.56 -1.05 -31.90
N PHE A 90 -32.95 0.11 -31.40
CA PHE A 90 -33.84 1.02 -32.12
C PHE A 90 -33.00 2.05 -32.86
N GLU A 91 -33.02 2.05 -34.20
CA GLU A 91 -32.30 3.03 -35.05
C GLU A 91 -32.93 4.45 -35.03
N ARG A 92 -33.93 4.69 -34.18
CA ARG A 92 -34.63 5.97 -34.18
C ARG A 92 -33.85 6.93 -33.31
N ALA A 93 -33.51 8.10 -33.88
CA ALA A 93 -32.98 9.26 -33.17
C ALA A 93 -33.83 9.52 -31.92
N ALA A 94 -33.36 8.99 -30.79
CA ALA A 94 -33.93 9.27 -29.50
C ALA A 94 -33.69 10.75 -29.22
N HIS A 95 -34.66 11.36 -28.53
CA HIS A 95 -34.56 12.76 -28.16
C HIS A 95 -33.26 12.96 -27.36
N ASP A 96 -32.50 14.01 -27.69
CA ASP A 96 -31.26 14.42 -27.03
C ASP A 96 -31.54 15.87 -26.60
N THR A 97 -31.79 16.04 -25.30
CA THR A 97 -32.38 17.26 -24.76
C THR A 97 -31.37 18.40 -24.62
N ASP A 98 -30.09 18.11 -24.39
CA ASP A 98 -29.03 19.12 -24.23
C ASP A 98 -28.07 19.23 -25.43
N GLY A 99 -28.16 18.29 -26.38
CA GLY A 99 -27.48 18.30 -27.66
C GLY A 99 -25.99 18.01 -27.56
N ASP A 100 -25.58 17.15 -26.64
CA ASP A 100 -24.19 16.72 -26.44
C ASP A 100 -23.82 15.48 -27.32
N GLY A 101 -24.83 14.82 -27.89
CA GLY A 101 -24.71 13.65 -28.74
C GLY A 101 -25.11 12.33 -28.08
N LEU A 102 -25.40 12.30 -26.78
CA LEU A 102 -26.00 11.16 -26.06
C LEU A 102 -27.51 11.37 -25.95
N SER A 103 -28.32 10.44 -26.45
CA SER A 103 -29.78 10.59 -26.30
C SER A 103 -30.24 10.45 -24.85
N ASP A 104 -31.41 11.02 -24.48
CA ASP A 104 -32.05 10.90 -23.16
C ASP A 104 -32.15 9.43 -22.67
N LEU A 105 -32.28 8.47 -23.60
CA LEU A 105 -32.28 7.05 -23.28
C LEU A 105 -30.86 6.50 -23.03
N GLY A 106 -29.87 6.96 -23.78
CA GLY A 106 -28.46 6.66 -23.54
C GLY A 106 -28.01 7.21 -22.19
N GLU A 107 -28.48 8.41 -21.86
CA GLU A 107 -28.29 9.03 -20.56
C GLU A 107 -28.93 8.25 -19.43
N PHE A 108 -30.15 7.73 -19.63
CA PHE A 108 -30.76 6.81 -18.68
C PHE A 108 -29.89 5.55 -18.43
N VAL A 109 -29.31 4.99 -19.50
CA VAL A 109 -28.41 3.83 -19.40
C VAL A 109 -27.15 4.17 -18.62
N MET A 110 -26.53 5.31 -18.89
CA MET A 110 -25.28 5.75 -18.25
C MET A 110 -25.50 6.34 -16.84
N GLY A 111 -26.67 6.88 -16.58
CA GLY A 111 -27.02 7.58 -15.33
C GLY A 111 -26.70 9.07 -15.33
N THR A 112 -26.60 9.72 -16.51
CA THR A 112 -26.33 11.17 -16.68
C THR A 112 -27.63 12.01 -16.63
N ASP A 113 -27.52 13.34 -16.54
CA ASP A 113 -28.66 14.26 -16.52
C ASP A 113 -29.01 14.72 -17.95
N PRO A 114 -30.21 14.39 -18.47
CA PRO A 114 -30.67 14.81 -19.81
C PRO A 114 -30.90 16.29 -19.99
N ARG A 115 -30.30 17.16 -19.19
CA ARG A 115 -30.35 18.61 -19.37
C ARG A 115 -28.97 19.23 -19.19
N ASP A 116 -27.94 18.43 -18.98
CA ASP A 116 -26.58 18.87 -18.72
C ASP A 116 -25.60 18.16 -19.66
N ARG A 117 -25.02 18.93 -20.59
CA ARG A 117 -24.18 18.41 -21.68
C ARG A 117 -22.90 17.72 -21.21
N ASP A 118 -22.55 17.90 -19.96
CA ASP A 118 -21.33 17.46 -19.28
C ASP A 118 -21.73 17.25 -17.82
N SER A 119 -22.37 16.10 -17.56
CA SER A 119 -23.06 15.79 -16.31
C SER A 119 -22.13 15.78 -15.09
N ASP A 120 -20.83 15.63 -15.31
CA ASP A 120 -19.81 15.64 -14.26
C ASP A 120 -18.86 16.84 -14.28
N ASN A 121 -19.08 17.76 -15.23
CA ASN A 121 -18.42 19.05 -15.37
C ASN A 121 -16.88 18.95 -15.47
N ASP A 122 -16.37 17.89 -16.10
CA ASP A 122 -14.92 17.66 -16.27
C ASP A 122 -14.35 18.30 -17.56
N GLY A 123 -15.23 18.82 -18.42
CA GLY A 123 -14.91 19.48 -19.67
C GLY A 123 -15.03 18.60 -20.91
N ILE A 124 -15.48 17.35 -20.78
CA ILE A 124 -15.79 16.44 -21.89
C ILE A 124 -17.30 16.17 -21.91
N PRO A 125 -18.00 16.28 -23.06
CA PRO A 125 -19.43 15.97 -23.12
C PRO A 125 -19.74 14.47 -22.94
N ASP A 126 -20.84 14.13 -22.28
CA ASP A 126 -21.23 12.75 -21.91
C ASP A 126 -21.21 11.79 -23.11
N GLY A 127 -21.78 12.20 -24.24
CA GLY A 127 -21.81 11.42 -25.48
C GLY A 127 -20.45 11.23 -26.14
N ALA A 128 -19.48 12.10 -25.89
CA ALA A 128 -18.10 11.93 -26.33
C ALA A 128 -17.35 10.94 -25.44
N GLU A 129 -17.64 10.94 -24.13
CA GLU A 129 -17.06 10.02 -23.16
C GLU A 129 -17.53 8.58 -23.38
N VAL A 130 -18.83 8.37 -23.58
CA VAL A 130 -19.40 7.04 -23.88
C VAL A 130 -18.76 6.43 -25.13
N ARG A 131 -18.54 7.23 -26.19
CA ARG A 131 -17.88 6.78 -27.43
C ARG A 131 -16.42 6.37 -27.21
N GLN A 132 -15.75 6.99 -26.24
CA GLN A 132 -14.34 6.76 -25.92
C GLN A 132 -14.13 5.70 -24.83
N GLY A 133 -15.20 5.18 -24.23
CA GLY A 133 -15.08 4.20 -23.14
C GLY A 133 -14.93 4.81 -21.74
N LEU A 134 -15.12 6.12 -21.61
CA LEU A 134 -15.01 6.90 -20.37
C LEU A 134 -16.35 6.89 -19.59
N ASN A 135 -16.40 7.53 -18.42
CA ASN A 135 -17.56 7.50 -17.52
C ASN A 135 -18.13 8.92 -17.30
N PRO A 136 -19.31 9.23 -17.85
CA PRO A 136 -19.82 10.60 -17.96
C PRO A 136 -20.54 11.16 -16.72
N VAL A 137 -20.35 10.54 -15.56
CA VAL A 137 -21.09 10.93 -14.33
C VAL A 137 -20.20 11.16 -13.13
N ASN A 138 -18.87 11.14 -13.30
CA ASN A 138 -17.95 11.34 -12.17
C ASN A 138 -16.55 11.90 -12.50
N GLY A 139 -16.38 12.52 -13.66
CA GLY A 139 -15.25 13.36 -14.06
C GLY A 139 -13.91 12.64 -14.10
N ARG A 140 -13.97 11.30 -14.16
CA ARG A 140 -12.85 10.34 -14.20
C ARG A 140 -13.35 9.02 -14.77
N PRO A 141 -12.54 8.26 -15.53
CA PRO A 141 -12.93 6.89 -15.89
C PRO A 141 -12.94 6.04 -14.62
N VAL A 142 -14.08 5.45 -14.22
CA VAL A 142 -14.10 4.58 -13.04
C VAL A 142 -14.89 3.29 -13.24
N ARG A 143 -14.17 2.22 -13.55
CA ARG A 143 -14.58 0.85 -13.22
C ARG A 143 -14.03 0.53 -11.82
N THR A 144 -14.82 -0.11 -10.97
CA THR A 144 -14.26 -0.89 -9.84
C THR A 144 -13.75 -2.21 -10.39
N GLY A 145 -12.66 -2.72 -9.81
CA GLY A 145 -11.94 -3.90 -10.30
C GLY A 145 -10.56 -3.57 -10.88
N ILE A 146 -10.03 -4.49 -11.70
CA ILE A 146 -8.74 -4.30 -12.35
C ILE A 146 -8.88 -3.21 -13.41
N ILE A 147 -8.14 -2.12 -13.20
CA ILE A 147 -8.15 -0.94 -14.06
C ILE A 147 -6.89 -0.84 -14.92
N ALA A 148 -5.82 -1.54 -14.52
CA ALA A 148 -4.64 -1.76 -15.36
C ALA A 148 -3.82 -2.97 -14.90
N SER A 149 -2.95 -3.43 -15.78
CA SER A 149 -1.96 -4.47 -15.55
C SER A 149 -0.63 -4.03 -16.13
N ALA A 150 0.47 -4.44 -15.51
CA ALA A 150 1.81 -4.22 -16.02
C ALA A 150 2.66 -5.49 -15.85
N ASP A 151 3.25 -5.95 -16.96
CA ASP A 151 4.17 -7.07 -16.93
C ASP A 151 5.43 -6.69 -16.14
N THR A 152 5.92 -7.64 -15.35
CA THR A 152 7.19 -7.52 -14.64
C THR A 152 8.21 -8.49 -15.27
N PRO A 153 9.52 -8.15 -15.35
CA PRO A 153 10.52 -9.06 -15.92
C PRO A 153 10.67 -10.42 -15.21
N GLY A 154 10.22 -10.55 -13.97
CA GLY A 154 10.22 -11.76 -13.18
C GLY A 154 8.85 -12.10 -12.59
N GLU A 155 8.86 -12.91 -11.53
CA GLU A 155 7.66 -13.17 -10.74
C GLU A 155 7.47 -12.06 -9.71
N ALA A 156 6.35 -11.35 -9.76
CA ALA A 156 6.00 -10.34 -8.78
C ALA A 156 5.62 -11.01 -7.44
N VAL A 157 6.51 -10.93 -6.44
CA VAL A 157 6.37 -11.63 -5.14
C VAL A 157 6.04 -10.73 -3.96
N ASP A 158 6.33 -9.44 -4.06
CA ASP A 158 5.98 -8.43 -3.06
C ASP A 158 5.83 -7.05 -3.71
N VAL A 159 5.05 -6.15 -3.10
CA VAL A 159 4.80 -4.81 -3.63
C VAL A 159 4.75 -3.78 -2.50
N SER A 160 5.37 -2.63 -2.74
CA SER A 160 5.36 -1.47 -1.85
C SER A 160 5.19 -0.21 -2.68
N ALA A 161 4.47 0.79 -2.17
CA ALA A 161 4.14 1.99 -2.93
C ALA A 161 4.43 3.24 -2.10
N ALA A 162 5.07 4.24 -2.68
CA ALA A 162 5.35 5.52 -2.05
C ALA A 162 5.72 6.56 -3.12
N ASN A 163 5.48 7.84 -2.86
CA ASN A 163 5.88 8.96 -3.73
C ASN A 163 5.48 8.81 -5.21
N ASP A 164 4.23 8.40 -5.46
CA ASP A 164 3.70 8.11 -6.80
C ASP A 164 4.47 7.04 -7.60
N LEU A 165 5.26 6.23 -6.89
CA LEU A 165 5.96 5.08 -7.40
C LEU A 165 5.42 3.80 -6.78
N VAL A 166 5.52 2.72 -7.53
CA VAL A 166 5.30 1.36 -7.04
C VAL A 166 6.55 0.54 -7.28
N VAL A 167 7.01 -0.12 -6.23
CA VAL A 167 8.20 -0.95 -6.24
C VAL A 167 7.77 -2.39 -6.06
N VAL A 168 8.16 -3.24 -7.00
CA VAL A 168 7.82 -4.66 -7.02
C VAL A 168 9.10 -5.47 -6.79
N ALA A 169 9.06 -6.37 -5.81
CA ALA A 169 10.05 -7.44 -5.70
C ALA A 169 9.76 -8.48 -6.78
N ASP A 170 10.69 -8.67 -7.70
CA ASP A 170 10.49 -9.42 -8.93
C ASP A 170 11.33 -10.71 -8.95
N SER A 171 11.50 -11.30 -7.76
CA SER A 171 12.25 -12.53 -7.55
C SER A 171 13.67 -12.44 -8.13
N ALA A 172 14.06 -13.36 -9.01
CA ALA A 172 15.39 -13.40 -9.62
C ALA A 172 15.70 -12.21 -10.55
N ALA A 173 14.70 -11.45 -10.99
CA ALA A 173 14.90 -10.24 -11.80
C ALA A 173 15.28 -9.01 -10.94
N GLY A 174 15.23 -9.13 -9.61
CA GLY A 174 15.55 -8.06 -8.67
C GLY A 174 14.35 -7.19 -8.36
N VAL A 175 14.48 -5.87 -8.50
CA VAL A 175 13.43 -4.91 -8.15
C VAL A 175 13.01 -4.11 -9.38
N SER A 176 11.70 -3.99 -9.57
CA SER A 176 11.09 -3.26 -10.68
C SER A 176 10.43 -2.00 -10.11
N VAL A 177 10.76 -0.82 -10.65
CA VAL A 177 10.21 0.47 -10.23
C VAL A 177 9.25 0.96 -11.29
N PHE A 178 8.02 1.23 -10.90
CA PHE A 178 6.94 1.72 -11.75
C PHE A 178 6.60 3.15 -11.38
N ASN A 179 6.39 3.98 -12.40
CA ASN A 179 5.64 5.22 -12.27
C ASN A 179 4.15 4.90 -12.40
N VAL A 180 3.35 5.39 -11.45
CA VAL A 180 1.89 5.22 -11.45
C VAL A 180 1.12 6.55 -11.53
N PHE A 181 1.83 7.66 -11.77
CA PHE A 181 1.23 8.96 -12.00
C PHE A 181 0.80 9.14 -13.47
N ASN A 182 -0.34 9.80 -13.69
CA ASN A 182 -1.04 10.03 -14.96
C ASN A 182 -1.63 8.78 -15.64
N GLY A 183 -2.91 8.50 -15.36
CA GLY A 183 -3.76 7.71 -16.24
C GLY A 183 -3.88 6.23 -15.88
N MET A 184 -3.53 5.85 -14.65
CA MET A 184 -3.74 4.50 -14.10
C MET A 184 -3.01 3.38 -14.87
N ALA A 185 -2.15 3.70 -15.85
CA ALA A 185 -1.34 2.74 -16.60
C ALA A 185 0.08 2.71 -16.04
N PRO A 186 0.49 1.67 -15.30
CA PRO A 186 1.83 1.61 -14.74
C PRO A 186 2.87 1.47 -15.84
N ILE A 187 3.93 2.27 -15.73
CA ILE A 187 5.08 2.19 -16.64
C ILE A 187 6.29 1.82 -15.81
N ILE A 188 6.98 0.74 -16.20
CA ILE A 188 8.28 0.42 -15.61
C ILE A 188 9.30 1.48 -16.04
N ILE A 189 9.92 2.14 -15.06
CA ILE A 189 10.90 3.21 -15.27
C ILE A 189 12.32 2.81 -14.89
N ALA A 190 12.47 1.77 -14.07
CA ALA A 190 13.76 1.16 -13.78
C ALA A 190 13.63 -0.31 -13.39
N GLN A 191 14.67 -1.08 -13.70
CA GLN A 191 14.87 -2.45 -13.25
C GLN A 191 16.24 -2.54 -12.57
N VAL A 192 16.27 -2.93 -11.31
CA VAL A 192 17.49 -3.00 -10.50
C VAL A 192 17.78 -4.45 -10.14
N ALA A 193 18.84 -5.00 -10.73
CA ALA A 193 19.30 -6.34 -10.40
C ALA A 193 19.84 -6.38 -8.96
N THR A 194 19.39 -7.36 -8.19
CA THR A 194 19.87 -7.60 -6.82
C THR A 194 20.83 -8.81 -6.78
N PRO A 195 21.74 -8.90 -5.78
CA PRO A 195 22.71 -10.00 -5.66
C PRO A 195 22.10 -11.39 -5.43
N GLY A 196 20.81 -11.46 -5.13
CA GLY A 196 20.00 -12.67 -5.04
C GLY A 196 18.52 -12.32 -5.26
N PRO A 197 17.61 -13.32 -5.22
CA PRO A 197 16.20 -13.07 -5.48
C PRO A 197 15.60 -12.06 -4.50
N ALA A 198 14.95 -11.02 -5.01
CA ALA A 198 14.21 -10.07 -4.19
C ALA A 198 12.91 -10.73 -3.71
N THR A 199 12.73 -10.83 -2.40
CA THR A 199 11.58 -11.56 -1.80
C THR A 199 10.64 -10.68 -1.00
N ARG A 200 11.13 -9.54 -0.50
CA ARG A 200 10.36 -8.50 0.17
C ARG A 200 10.89 -7.14 -0.18
N VAL A 201 10.00 -6.15 -0.26
CA VAL A 201 10.35 -4.75 -0.46
C VAL A 201 9.58 -3.88 0.53
N SER A 202 10.25 -2.83 1.01
CA SER A 202 9.62 -1.75 1.75
C SER A 202 10.23 -0.44 1.27
N CYS A 203 9.40 0.51 0.85
CA CYS A 203 9.84 1.82 0.40
C CYS A 203 9.42 2.92 1.39
N ASP A 204 10.33 3.87 1.62
CA ASP A 204 10.03 5.12 2.33
C ASP A 204 10.93 6.22 1.77
N GLY A 205 10.35 7.38 1.48
CA GLY A 205 11.06 8.48 0.83
C GLY A 205 11.71 8.04 -0.49
N SER A 206 13.01 8.28 -0.59
CA SER A 206 13.81 7.94 -1.77
C SER A 206 14.56 6.61 -1.65
N MET A 207 14.17 5.74 -0.72
CA MET A 207 14.90 4.51 -0.41
C MET A 207 13.98 3.28 -0.45
N VAL A 208 14.55 2.15 -0.86
CA VAL A 208 13.90 0.84 -0.82
C VAL A 208 14.80 -0.15 -0.09
N ALA A 209 14.28 -0.79 0.95
CA ALA A 209 14.90 -1.96 1.54
C ALA A 209 14.40 -3.23 0.84
N VAL A 210 15.32 -4.14 0.56
CA VAL A 210 15.05 -5.38 -0.18
C VAL A 210 15.61 -6.58 0.58
N ALA A 211 14.76 -7.57 0.86
CA ALA A 211 15.18 -8.85 1.40
C ALA A 211 15.68 -9.76 0.26
N CYS A 212 16.97 -10.09 0.25
CA CYS A 212 17.59 -10.91 -0.80
C CYS A 212 18.03 -12.30 -0.30
N GLY A 213 17.48 -12.81 0.80
CA GLY A 213 17.89 -14.08 1.39
C GLY A 213 19.29 -14.01 2.02
N LEU A 214 20.15 -15.01 1.77
CA LEU A 214 21.53 -15.08 2.31
C LEU A 214 22.44 -13.92 1.91
N PRO A 215 22.34 -13.37 0.68
CA PRO A 215 22.98 -12.09 0.32
C PRO A 215 22.66 -10.93 1.28
N GLY A 216 21.59 -11.02 2.06
CA GLY A 216 21.28 -10.11 3.15
C GLY A 216 20.29 -9.02 2.78
N LEU A 217 20.48 -7.84 3.38
CA LEU A 217 19.69 -6.64 3.14
C LEU A 217 20.32 -5.84 2.01
N VAL A 218 19.53 -5.47 1.01
CA VAL A 218 19.96 -4.56 -0.07
C VAL A 218 19.17 -3.28 0.05
N VAL A 219 19.84 -2.14 -0.11
CA VAL A 219 19.22 -0.82 -0.15
C VAL A 219 19.37 -0.27 -1.56
N VAL A 220 18.24 0.08 -2.17
CA VAL A 220 18.16 0.69 -3.49
C VAL A 220 17.79 2.15 -3.32
N ASP A 221 18.57 3.04 -3.94
CA ASP A 221 18.27 4.47 -4.02
C ASP A 221 17.38 4.72 -5.24
N ILE A 222 16.26 5.41 -5.00
CA ILE A 222 15.27 5.82 -6.00
C ILE A 222 15.08 7.34 -6.03
N SER A 223 16.06 8.12 -5.54
CA SER A 223 16.03 9.59 -5.56
C SER A 223 15.95 10.17 -6.98
N ASP A 224 16.58 9.51 -7.95
CA ASP A 224 16.28 9.61 -9.38
C ASP A 224 15.63 8.28 -9.81
N PRO A 225 14.29 8.18 -9.84
CA PRO A 225 13.60 6.91 -10.06
C PRO A 225 13.95 6.23 -11.39
N SER A 226 14.30 7.01 -12.42
CA SER A 226 14.68 6.48 -13.73
C SER A 226 16.11 5.93 -13.77
N ASN A 227 16.93 6.32 -12.80
CA ASN A 227 18.30 5.86 -12.58
C ASN A 227 18.42 5.16 -11.21
N ALA A 228 17.38 4.42 -10.83
CA ALA A 228 17.39 3.63 -9.59
C ALA A 228 18.56 2.64 -9.61
N HIS A 229 19.27 2.52 -8.48
CA HIS A 229 20.44 1.67 -8.38
C HIS A 229 20.65 1.15 -6.96
N VAL A 230 21.37 0.04 -6.83
CA VAL A 230 21.81 -0.44 -5.51
C VAL A 230 22.79 0.57 -4.92
N ASP A 231 22.40 1.21 -3.81
CA ASP A 231 23.30 2.05 -3.02
C ASP A 231 24.24 1.17 -2.18
N ARG A 232 23.69 0.11 -1.55
CA ARG A 232 24.49 -0.81 -0.74
C ARG A 232 23.86 -2.18 -0.54
N GLN A 233 24.74 -3.15 -0.25
CA GLN A 233 24.40 -4.48 0.23
C GLN A 233 25.02 -4.69 1.61
N ILE A 234 24.24 -5.27 2.52
CA ILE A 234 24.66 -5.59 3.88
C ILE A 234 24.50 -7.09 4.12
N VAL A 235 25.63 -7.75 4.33
CA VAL A 235 25.68 -9.18 4.66
C VAL A 235 25.52 -9.35 6.17
N LEU A 236 24.40 -9.92 6.60
CA LEU A 236 24.07 -10.13 8.01
C LEU A 236 24.42 -11.55 8.52
N GLY A 237 25.06 -12.37 7.67
CA GLY A 237 25.49 -13.74 7.99
C GLY A 237 24.35 -14.75 8.13
N ARG A 238 23.13 -14.34 7.78
CA ARG A 238 21.87 -15.10 7.84
C ARG A 238 20.95 -14.66 6.71
N SER A 239 19.91 -15.45 6.45
CA SER A 239 18.90 -15.06 5.46
C SER A 239 18.03 -13.94 6.00
N VAL A 240 17.91 -12.84 5.25
CA VAL A 240 16.91 -11.81 5.52
C VAL A 240 15.58 -12.27 4.93
N ILE A 241 14.55 -12.29 5.77
CA ILE A 241 13.20 -12.80 5.45
C ILE A 241 12.19 -11.67 5.31
N SER A 242 12.34 -10.60 6.07
CA SER A 242 11.46 -9.44 6.06
C SER A 242 12.25 -8.15 6.21
N VAL A 243 11.67 -7.05 5.71
CA VAL A 243 12.25 -5.71 5.77
C VAL A 243 11.18 -4.68 6.10
N ALA A 244 11.57 -3.61 6.76
CA ALA A 244 10.75 -2.41 6.94
C ALA A 244 11.64 -1.16 6.89
N LEU A 245 11.09 -0.04 6.41
CA LEU A 245 11.73 1.27 6.43
C LEU A 245 10.96 2.26 7.30
N ALA A 246 11.68 3.14 7.99
CA ALA A 246 11.13 4.35 8.61
C ALA A 246 12.16 5.49 8.58
N GLY A 247 11.94 6.46 7.71
CA GLY A 247 12.85 7.55 7.41
C GLY A 247 14.22 7.03 7.02
N SER A 248 15.23 7.36 7.82
CA SER A 248 16.62 6.93 7.61
C SER A 248 16.95 5.58 8.26
N LEU A 249 15.97 4.87 8.82
CA LEU A 249 16.19 3.56 9.45
C LEU A 249 15.65 2.44 8.57
N ALA A 250 16.47 1.41 8.40
CA ALA A 250 16.06 0.14 7.83
C ALA A 250 16.09 -0.96 8.90
N PHE A 251 15.13 -1.87 8.82
CA PHE A 251 15.02 -3.03 9.69
C PHE A 251 15.04 -4.29 8.85
N ALA A 252 15.81 -5.29 9.28
CA ALA A 252 15.88 -6.60 8.66
C ALA A 252 15.51 -7.68 9.68
N GLY A 253 14.54 -8.52 9.33
CA GLY A 253 14.14 -9.69 10.11
C GLY A 253 14.84 -10.93 9.57
N LEU A 254 15.52 -11.66 10.45
CA LEU A 254 16.35 -12.82 10.07
C LEU A 254 15.61 -14.16 10.26
N ASP A 255 16.12 -15.18 9.58
CA ASP A 255 15.64 -16.56 9.66
C ASP A 255 15.82 -17.22 11.04
N ASP A 256 16.67 -16.64 11.90
CA ASP A 256 16.94 -17.12 13.26
C ASP A 256 16.31 -16.27 14.37
N GLY A 257 15.35 -15.41 14.03
CA GLY A 257 14.57 -14.64 15.01
C GLY A 257 15.24 -13.38 15.52
N ARG A 258 16.33 -12.94 14.89
CA ARG A 258 16.93 -11.64 15.14
C ARG A 258 16.30 -10.54 14.28
N VAL A 259 16.16 -9.36 14.86
CA VAL A 259 15.86 -8.11 14.16
C VAL A 259 17.12 -7.25 14.19
N VAL A 260 17.50 -6.72 13.03
CA VAL A 260 18.65 -5.84 12.86
C VAL A 260 18.18 -4.47 12.38
N ARG A 261 18.57 -3.41 13.08
CA ARG A 261 18.37 -2.01 12.68
C ARG A 261 19.59 -1.50 11.94
N MET A 262 19.40 -0.58 11.00
CA MET A 262 20.48 0.09 10.30
C MET A 262 20.14 1.56 10.06
N ASN A 263 21.13 2.43 10.26
CA ASN A 263 21.04 3.81 9.80
C ASN A 263 21.51 3.90 8.34
N LEU A 264 20.61 4.28 7.45
CA LEU A 264 20.88 4.37 6.01
C LEU A 264 21.81 5.52 5.64
N PHE A 265 21.82 6.61 6.41
CA PHE A 265 22.68 7.76 6.15
C PHE A 265 24.15 7.44 6.44
N THR A 266 24.43 6.80 7.58
CA THR A 266 25.81 6.45 7.96
C THR A 266 26.25 5.11 7.39
N GLY A 267 25.32 4.20 7.13
CA GLY A 267 25.62 2.80 6.81
C GLY A 267 26.20 2.00 7.96
N LEU A 268 26.20 2.57 9.16
CA LEU A 268 26.79 1.94 10.31
C LEU A 268 25.75 1.07 11.01
N LEU A 269 26.25 -0.07 11.47
CA LEU A 269 25.59 -1.02 12.35
C LEU A 269 26.49 -1.16 13.58
N ASP A 270 25.96 -0.92 14.77
CA ASP A 270 26.55 -1.39 16.02
C ASP A 270 25.83 -2.69 16.43
N PRO A 271 26.43 -3.87 16.26
CA PRO A 271 25.77 -5.14 16.59
C PRO A 271 25.25 -5.22 18.04
N ALA A 272 25.86 -4.50 18.99
CA ALA A 272 25.42 -4.51 20.39
C ALA A 272 24.17 -3.65 20.63
N ALA A 273 23.98 -2.60 19.82
CA ALA A 273 22.87 -1.66 19.94
C ALA A 273 21.74 -1.94 18.92
N ASP A 274 22.09 -2.45 17.75
CA ASP A 274 21.20 -2.55 16.59
C ASP A 274 20.69 -3.96 16.34
N THR A 275 21.09 -4.96 17.12
CA THR A 275 20.58 -6.33 16.99
C THR A 275 19.78 -6.73 18.23
N LEU A 276 18.57 -7.23 17.99
CA LEU A 276 17.69 -7.78 19.03
C LEU A 276 17.31 -9.22 18.70
N ASP A 277 17.62 -10.16 19.59
CA ASP A 277 17.22 -11.57 19.47
C ASP A 277 15.87 -11.80 20.17
N LEU A 278 14.90 -12.32 19.41
CA LEU A 278 13.53 -12.59 19.86
C LEU A 278 13.23 -14.08 20.06
N GLY A 279 14.23 -14.96 19.92
CA GLY A 279 14.10 -16.37 20.29
C GLY A 279 13.91 -17.36 19.14
N GLY A 280 14.80 -17.34 18.15
CA GLY A 280 15.05 -18.46 17.23
C GLY A 280 14.06 -18.66 16.07
N ASP A 281 12.79 -18.30 16.23
CA ASP A 281 11.80 -18.39 15.15
C ASP A 281 12.00 -17.27 14.13
N ALA A 282 12.08 -17.62 12.84
CA ALA A 282 12.20 -16.67 11.75
C ALA A 282 11.20 -15.49 11.86
N ILE A 283 11.71 -14.27 11.70
CA ILE A 283 10.89 -13.07 11.60
C ILE A 283 10.19 -13.09 10.24
N LYS A 284 8.89 -13.38 10.24
CA LYS A 284 8.09 -13.57 9.03
C LYS A 284 7.67 -12.25 8.39
N ASP A 285 7.49 -11.24 9.21
CA ASP A 285 7.16 -9.91 8.74
C ASP A 285 7.60 -8.83 9.72
N LEU A 286 7.86 -7.64 9.17
CA LEU A 286 8.16 -6.43 9.92
C LEU A 286 7.25 -5.31 9.43
N PHE A 287 6.66 -4.57 10.35
CA PHE A 287 5.86 -3.39 10.04
C PHE A 287 6.15 -2.30 11.06
N ILE A 288 6.08 -1.03 10.65
CA ILE A 288 6.31 0.09 11.55
C ILE A 288 5.13 1.06 11.47
N GLU A 289 4.56 1.36 12.63
CA GLU A 289 3.56 2.41 12.83
C GLU A 289 4.03 3.24 14.01
N GLY A 290 4.03 4.57 13.85
CA GLY A 290 4.49 5.45 14.91
C GLY A 290 5.91 5.07 15.34
N ASP A 291 6.18 5.04 16.64
CA ASP A 291 7.52 4.68 17.13
C ASP A 291 7.57 3.21 17.58
N THR A 292 6.73 2.35 17.00
CA THR A 292 6.71 0.92 17.31
C THR A 292 7.01 0.11 16.06
N LEU A 293 8.05 -0.72 16.16
CA LEU A 293 8.34 -1.77 15.18
C LEU A 293 7.65 -3.07 15.63
N TYR A 294 6.80 -3.59 14.76
CA TYR A 294 6.08 -4.84 14.92
C TYR A 294 6.88 -5.94 14.24
N ALA A 295 7.26 -6.98 14.99
CA ALA A 295 7.92 -8.16 14.45
C ALA A 295 7.04 -9.40 14.64
N LEU A 296 6.64 -10.02 13.54
CA LEU A 296 5.75 -11.17 13.55
C LEU A 296 6.54 -12.45 13.29
N THR A 297 6.48 -13.41 14.21
CA THR A 297 7.00 -14.77 13.99
C THR A 297 5.86 -15.73 13.62
N ARG A 298 6.13 -17.04 13.65
CA ARG A 298 5.10 -18.08 13.43
C ARG A 298 3.97 -18.02 14.45
N SER A 299 4.24 -17.62 15.69
CA SER A 299 3.28 -17.72 16.79
C SER A 299 3.21 -16.51 17.70
N THR A 300 4.04 -15.49 17.48
CA THR A 300 4.19 -14.36 18.40
C THR A 300 4.28 -13.06 17.63
N LEU A 301 3.59 -12.04 18.12
CA LEU A 301 3.77 -10.66 17.70
C LEU A 301 4.60 -9.95 18.78
N PHE A 302 5.73 -9.38 18.38
CA PHE A 302 6.62 -8.59 19.25
C PHE A 302 6.47 -7.11 18.91
N LEU A 303 6.51 -6.27 19.94
CA LEU A 303 6.49 -4.82 19.82
C LEU A 303 7.82 -4.30 20.34
N ILE A 304 8.51 -3.52 19.52
CA ILE A 304 9.89 -3.10 19.72
C ILE A 304 9.94 -1.59 19.61
N ASP A 305 10.65 -0.94 20.52
CA ASP A 305 11.04 0.46 20.40
C ASP A 305 12.31 0.53 19.52
N PRO A 306 12.21 1.10 18.31
CA PRO A 306 13.32 1.14 17.38
C PRO A 306 14.16 2.42 17.48
N LEU A 307 13.76 3.41 18.28
CA LEU A 307 14.30 4.78 18.23
C LEU A 307 15.27 5.11 19.37
N GLN A 308 15.34 4.28 20.41
CA GLN A 308 16.33 4.43 21.50
C GLN A 308 17.76 4.22 21.00
N GLU A 309 18.75 4.50 21.86
CA GLU A 309 20.16 4.17 21.56
C GLU A 309 20.33 2.69 21.16
N ARG A 310 19.54 1.79 21.77
CA ARG A 310 19.51 0.36 21.45
C ARG A 310 18.10 -0.13 21.20
N LEU A 311 17.95 -1.07 20.24
CA LEU A 311 16.69 -1.80 20.04
C LEU A 311 16.20 -2.42 21.35
N ARG A 312 14.95 -2.12 21.71
CA ARG A 312 14.36 -2.58 22.98
C ARG A 312 13.03 -3.27 22.75
N LEU A 313 12.93 -4.51 23.22
CA LEU A 313 11.64 -5.20 23.32
C LEU A 313 10.74 -4.47 24.34
N LEU A 314 9.56 -4.05 23.90
CA LEU A 314 8.54 -3.45 24.75
C LEU A 314 7.62 -4.53 25.34
N ALA A 315 7.07 -5.37 24.48
CA ALA A 315 6.17 -6.45 24.86
C ALA A 315 6.11 -7.53 23.77
N SER A 316 5.50 -8.66 24.11
CA SER A 316 5.17 -9.72 23.15
C SER A 316 3.79 -10.27 23.46
N ILE A 317 3.12 -10.76 22.44
CA ILE A 317 1.81 -11.37 22.57
C ILE A 317 1.67 -12.59 21.67
N ALA A 318 1.04 -13.64 22.18
CA ALA A 318 0.74 -14.83 21.40
C ALA A 318 -0.18 -14.46 20.22
N SER A 319 0.20 -14.90 19.04
CA SER A 319 -0.55 -14.78 17.80
C SER A 319 -0.78 -16.20 17.24
N PRO A 320 -1.81 -16.91 17.73
CA PRO A 320 -2.03 -18.32 17.45
C PRO A 320 -2.15 -18.61 15.95
N SER A 321 -1.41 -19.62 15.47
CA SER A 321 -1.57 -20.19 14.13
C SER A 321 -0.76 -21.49 13.98
N LEU A 322 -1.13 -22.36 13.05
CA LEU A 322 -0.45 -23.62 12.77
C LEU A 322 0.50 -23.57 11.55
N ARG A 323 0.54 -22.51 10.72
CA ARG A 323 1.27 -22.51 9.41
C ARG A 323 1.95 -21.18 9.00
N ILE A 324 2.56 -21.19 7.81
CA ILE A 324 3.78 -20.47 7.38
C ILE A 324 3.65 -19.04 6.80
N ASN A 325 2.48 -18.63 6.29
CA ASN A 325 2.30 -17.30 5.67
C ASN A 325 1.72 -16.32 6.68
N ARG A 326 2.55 -15.35 7.07
CA ARG A 326 2.30 -14.42 8.16
C ARG A 326 2.69 -13.03 7.69
N ARG A 327 1.78 -12.07 7.82
CA ARG A 327 1.99 -10.64 7.59
C ARG A 327 1.37 -9.84 8.72
N VAL A 328 1.91 -8.67 9.03
CA VAL A 328 1.38 -7.76 10.03
C VAL A 328 1.20 -6.37 9.43
N VAL A 329 0.08 -5.74 9.74
CA VAL A 329 -0.19 -4.32 9.50
C VAL A 329 -0.80 -3.74 10.77
N ALA A 330 -0.54 -2.47 11.05
CA ALA A 330 -1.10 -1.79 12.21
C ALA A 330 -1.55 -0.37 11.85
N GLY A 331 -2.55 0.11 12.57
CA GLY A 331 -3.05 1.48 12.43
C GLY A 331 -4.07 1.79 13.52
N ASP A 332 -4.07 3.05 13.95
CA ASP A 332 -4.97 3.58 14.96
C ASP A 332 -5.00 2.78 16.27
N GLY A 333 -3.88 2.13 16.63
CA GLY A 333 -3.77 1.34 17.85
C GLY A 333 -4.35 -0.08 17.75
N VAL A 334 -4.61 -0.58 16.54
CA VAL A 334 -4.96 -1.97 16.26
C VAL A 334 -3.93 -2.59 15.31
N ALA A 335 -3.43 -3.77 15.64
CA ALA A 335 -2.62 -4.57 14.73
C ALA A 335 -3.40 -5.79 14.21
N TYR A 336 -3.16 -6.15 12.96
CA TYR A 336 -3.77 -7.26 12.25
C TYR A 336 -2.66 -8.19 11.78
N ALA A 337 -2.68 -9.45 12.21
CA ALA A 337 -1.71 -10.46 11.80
C ALA A 337 -2.40 -11.56 11.00
N THR A 338 -2.02 -11.73 9.74
CA THR A 338 -2.57 -12.79 8.87
C THR A 338 -2.06 -14.16 9.29
N HIS A 339 -2.90 -15.17 9.05
CA HIS A 339 -2.56 -16.57 9.07
C HIS A 339 -3.38 -17.32 8.03
N GLU A 340 -3.01 -18.57 7.72
CA GLU A 340 -3.64 -19.39 6.66
C GLU A 340 -5.17 -19.34 6.56
N ARG A 341 -5.90 -19.14 7.66
CA ARG A 341 -7.36 -19.19 7.70
C ARG A 341 -8.02 -17.84 7.95
N GLY A 342 -7.26 -16.78 8.18
CA GLY A 342 -7.83 -15.49 8.61
C GLY A 342 -6.82 -14.52 9.19
N ILE A 343 -7.28 -13.76 10.17
CA ILE A 343 -6.51 -12.69 10.83
C ILE A 343 -6.72 -12.73 12.34
N ASN A 344 -5.64 -12.51 13.07
CA ASN A 344 -5.67 -12.18 14.49
C ASN A 344 -5.63 -10.66 14.65
N THR A 345 -6.45 -10.10 15.52
CA THR A 345 -6.45 -8.67 15.83
C THR A 345 -5.97 -8.41 17.25
N PHE A 346 -5.24 -7.31 17.43
CA PHE A 346 -4.60 -6.95 18.70
C PHE A 346 -4.83 -5.48 19.00
N SER A 347 -5.10 -5.17 20.27
CA SER A 347 -4.98 -3.83 20.80
C SER A 347 -3.51 -3.54 21.02
N VAL A 348 -3.00 -2.50 20.38
CA VAL A 348 -1.60 -2.06 20.43
C VAL A 348 -1.48 -0.56 20.71
N ALA A 349 -2.58 0.11 21.05
CA ALA A 349 -2.60 1.52 21.45
C ALA A 349 -1.64 1.85 22.60
N ASN A 350 -1.38 0.87 23.49
CA ASN A 350 -0.23 0.89 24.39
C ASN A 350 0.74 -0.24 24.01
N PRO A 351 1.85 0.07 23.32
CA PRO A 351 2.82 -0.94 22.86
C PRO A 351 3.49 -1.74 23.99
N ALA A 352 3.50 -1.22 25.22
CA ALA A 352 4.02 -1.92 26.38
C ALA A 352 3.01 -2.91 27.02
N GLN A 353 1.73 -2.82 26.64
CA GLN A 353 0.64 -3.66 27.16
C GLN A 353 -0.32 -4.09 26.03
N PRO A 354 0.18 -4.82 25.02
CA PRO A 354 -0.66 -5.31 23.93
C PRO A 354 -1.66 -6.35 24.44
N GLY A 355 -2.80 -6.45 23.77
CA GLY A 355 -3.85 -7.43 24.11
C GLY A 355 -4.45 -8.06 22.87
N LEU A 356 -4.71 -9.37 22.89
CA LEU A 356 -5.41 -10.07 21.81
C LEU A 356 -6.88 -9.67 21.87
N ILE A 357 -7.40 -9.12 20.78
CA ILE A 357 -8.81 -8.75 20.66
C ILE A 357 -9.60 -9.96 20.16
N GLN A 358 -9.17 -10.54 19.04
CA GLN A 358 -9.81 -11.69 18.40
C GLN A 358 -8.77 -12.56 17.71
N ALA A 359 -8.91 -13.88 17.86
CA ALA A 359 -8.27 -14.85 16.98
C ALA A 359 -9.33 -15.33 15.98
N GLY A 360 -9.21 -14.87 14.73
CA GLY A 360 -10.29 -14.90 13.75
C GLY A 360 -10.03 -15.83 12.58
N ASP A 361 -10.85 -16.87 12.45
CA ASP A 361 -10.93 -17.64 11.21
C ASP A 361 -11.98 -17.03 10.30
N THR A 362 -11.66 -16.94 9.01
CA THR A 362 -12.59 -16.55 7.95
C THR A 362 -13.04 -17.78 7.17
N LEU A 363 -14.05 -17.61 6.30
CA LEU A 363 -14.49 -18.66 5.39
C LEU A 363 -13.46 -18.95 4.29
N GLN A 364 -12.65 -17.96 3.93
CA GLN A 364 -11.57 -18.08 2.93
C GLN A 364 -10.27 -18.55 3.59
N ASN A 365 -9.44 -19.25 2.83
CA ASN A 365 -8.14 -19.78 3.30
C ASN A 365 -6.99 -19.15 2.50
N GLY A 366 -5.75 -19.49 2.80
CA GLY A 366 -4.59 -18.99 2.06
C GLY A 366 -4.47 -17.47 2.10
N TRP A 367 -4.74 -16.84 3.24
CA TRP A 367 -4.39 -15.43 3.46
C TRP A 367 -2.87 -15.25 3.34
N LYS A 368 -2.46 -14.21 2.62
CA LYS A 368 -1.05 -13.90 2.39
C LYS A 368 -0.69 -12.53 2.91
N GLN A 369 -1.41 -11.49 2.49
CA GLN A 369 -1.13 -10.10 2.82
C GLN A 369 -2.42 -9.30 2.97
N ILE A 370 -2.34 -8.22 3.73
CA ILE A 370 -3.43 -7.30 4.04
C ILE A 370 -2.86 -5.87 4.07
N ALA A 371 -3.60 -4.93 3.51
CA ALA A 371 -3.35 -3.50 3.57
C ALA A 371 -4.61 -2.79 4.07
N LEU A 372 -4.46 -1.78 4.93
CA LEU A 372 -5.57 -1.02 5.50
C LEU A 372 -5.76 0.28 4.71
N ASN A 373 -7.01 0.73 4.55
CA ASN A 373 -7.30 1.99 3.86
C ASN A 373 -7.51 3.19 4.80
N GLY A 374 -7.45 2.97 6.13
CA GLY A 374 -7.70 4.01 7.13
C GLY A 374 -9.16 4.43 7.35
N ALA A 375 -10.11 3.88 6.59
CA ALA A 375 -11.54 4.13 6.73
C ALA A 375 -12.30 2.85 7.14
N GLY A 376 -11.63 1.94 7.85
CA GLY A 376 -12.23 0.70 8.34
C GLY A 376 -12.32 -0.41 7.31
N LEU A 377 -11.62 -0.34 6.17
CA LEU A 377 -11.54 -1.43 5.21
C LEU A 377 -10.13 -2.01 5.11
N ALA A 378 -10.09 -3.29 4.76
CA ALA A 378 -8.87 -4.04 4.50
C ALA A 378 -8.90 -4.65 3.09
N PHE A 379 -7.88 -4.35 2.30
CA PHE A 379 -7.62 -4.96 1.00
C PHE A 379 -6.63 -6.11 1.18
N ALA A 380 -6.99 -7.33 0.80
CA ALA A 380 -6.25 -8.53 1.19
C ALA A 380 -6.07 -9.52 0.04
N ALA A 381 -4.86 -10.05 -0.11
CA ALA A 381 -4.59 -11.19 -0.99
C ALA A 381 -5.00 -12.49 -0.27
N VAL A 382 -6.07 -13.13 -0.76
CA VAL A 382 -6.71 -14.29 -0.10
C VAL A 382 -7.15 -15.33 -1.13
N SER A 383 -7.08 -16.61 -0.76
CA SER A 383 -7.49 -17.71 -1.63
C SER A 383 -8.88 -18.26 -1.24
N ARG A 384 -9.68 -18.71 -2.20
CA ARG A 384 -10.93 -19.43 -1.87
C ARG A 384 -10.68 -20.89 -1.46
N ASN A 385 -9.59 -21.52 -1.92
CA ASN A 385 -9.21 -22.90 -1.59
C ASN A 385 -7.69 -23.09 -1.73
N LEU A 386 -7.11 -24.07 -1.03
CA LEU A 386 -5.69 -24.45 -1.10
C LEU A 386 -5.35 -25.38 -2.29
N SER A 387 -6.31 -25.65 -3.18
CA SER A 387 -6.08 -26.52 -4.35
C SER A 387 -5.35 -25.75 -5.45
N GLU A 388 -4.29 -26.35 -6.00
CA GLU A 388 -3.59 -25.85 -7.19
C GLU A 388 -4.58 -25.52 -8.32
N GLY A 389 -4.39 -24.37 -8.97
CA GLY A 389 -5.19 -23.94 -10.14
C GLY A 389 -6.49 -23.20 -9.86
N VAL A 390 -6.80 -22.83 -8.60
CA VAL A 390 -7.91 -21.92 -8.28
C VAL A 390 -7.37 -20.47 -8.27
N PRO A 391 -8.05 -19.49 -8.92
CA PRO A 391 -7.65 -18.08 -8.86
C PRO A 391 -7.48 -17.61 -7.42
N GLN A 392 -6.33 -17.00 -7.13
CA GLN A 392 -6.04 -16.40 -5.83
C GLN A 392 -6.19 -14.91 -5.99
N ASN A 393 -7.31 -14.40 -5.51
CA ASN A 393 -7.81 -13.08 -5.85
C ASN A 393 -7.47 -12.08 -4.74
N VAL A 394 -7.85 -10.83 -4.97
CA VAL A 394 -7.86 -9.84 -3.90
C VAL A 394 -9.28 -9.63 -3.39
N ALA A 395 -9.44 -9.60 -2.08
CA ALA A 395 -10.71 -9.42 -1.41
C ALA A 395 -10.71 -8.15 -0.56
N LEU A 396 -11.91 -7.61 -0.36
CA LEU A 396 -12.15 -6.45 0.50
C LEU A 396 -12.94 -6.90 1.73
N TYR A 397 -12.48 -6.50 2.91
CA TYR A 397 -13.13 -6.78 4.19
C TYR A 397 -13.42 -5.48 4.93
N ASP A 398 -14.53 -5.46 5.68
CA ASP A 398 -14.79 -4.45 6.70
C ASP A 398 -14.08 -4.87 8.01
N VAL A 399 -13.16 -4.02 8.46
CA VAL A 399 -12.37 -4.18 9.68
C VAL A 399 -12.59 -3.02 10.66
N SER A 400 -13.65 -2.22 10.46
CA SER A 400 -14.02 -1.08 11.31
C SER A 400 -14.25 -1.49 12.76
N ASN A 401 -14.71 -2.73 12.99
CA ASN A 401 -14.77 -3.34 14.30
C ASN A 401 -13.72 -4.45 14.40
N PRO A 402 -12.64 -4.29 15.18
CA PRO A 402 -11.55 -5.27 15.26
C PRO A 402 -11.96 -6.58 15.94
N ARG A 403 -13.20 -6.71 16.45
CA ARG A 403 -13.75 -7.97 16.96
C ARG A 403 -14.38 -8.83 15.86
N LEU A 404 -14.67 -8.25 14.69
CA LEU A 404 -15.22 -8.94 13.54
C LEU A 404 -14.10 -9.09 12.51
N THR A 405 -13.76 -10.33 12.16
CA THR A 405 -12.57 -10.63 11.34
C THR A 405 -12.93 -11.25 9.98
N ASP A 406 -14.21 -11.49 9.75
CA ASP A 406 -14.76 -12.25 8.65
C ASP A 406 -15.86 -11.49 7.87
N VAL A 407 -15.93 -10.16 8.04
CA VAL A 407 -16.89 -9.31 7.31
C VAL A 407 -16.41 -9.08 5.87
N PHE A 408 -16.55 -10.11 5.04
CA PHE A 408 -16.26 -10.06 3.61
C PHE A 408 -17.24 -9.15 2.85
N LEU A 409 -16.72 -8.27 2.00
CA LEU A 409 -17.51 -7.36 1.18
C LEU A 409 -17.57 -7.80 -0.29
N THR A 410 -16.41 -7.95 -0.93
CA THR A 410 -16.31 -8.31 -2.35
C THR A 410 -14.93 -8.87 -2.70
N GLU A 411 -14.78 -9.39 -3.92
CA GLU A 411 -13.51 -9.84 -4.47
C GLU A 411 -13.28 -9.34 -5.90
N PHE A 412 -12.00 -9.26 -6.26
CA PHE A 412 -11.51 -8.84 -7.56
C PHE A 412 -10.66 -9.97 -8.14
N PRO A 413 -11.19 -10.72 -9.12
CA PRO A 413 -10.45 -11.79 -9.77
C PRO A 413 -9.20 -11.25 -10.46
N THR A 414 -8.03 -11.79 -10.12
CA THR A 414 -6.76 -11.46 -10.78
C THR A 414 -6.39 -12.54 -11.80
N PRO A 415 -5.68 -12.18 -12.89
CA PRO A 415 -5.28 -13.14 -13.91
C PRO A 415 -4.29 -14.19 -13.41
N GLY A 416 -3.49 -13.88 -12.37
CA GLY A 416 -2.48 -14.74 -11.78
C GLY A 416 -2.81 -15.21 -10.36
N VAL A 417 -1.78 -15.15 -9.52
CA VAL A 417 -1.85 -15.56 -8.11
C VAL A 417 -1.49 -14.38 -7.23
N ALA A 418 -2.48 -13.67 -6.68
CA ALA A 418 -2.24 -12.51 -5.83
C ALA A 418 -1.46 -12.93 -4.58
N VAL A 419 -0.25 -12.39 -4.38
CA VAL A 419 0.65 -12.75 -3.28
C VAL A 419 0.88 -11.63 -2.28
N ALA A 420 0.90 -10.39 -2.75
CA ALA A 420 1.10 -9.20 -1.93
C ALA A 420 0.23 -8.05 -2.43
N VAL A 421 -0.10 -7.14 -1.51
CA VAL A 421 -0.94 -5.98 -1.80
C VAL A 421 -0.41 -4.75 -1.08
N ALA A 422 -0.56 -3.60 -1.72
CA ALA A 422 -0.34 -2.28 -1.15
C ALA A 422 -1.50 -1.36 -1.54
N ILE A 423 -1.73 -0.31 -0.77
CA ILE A 423 -2.69 0.75 -1.11
C ILE A 423 -1.90 2.05 -1.14
N TYR A 424 -1.98 2.79 -2.25
CA TYR A 424 -1.42 4.14 -2.34
C TYR A 424 -2.36 5.06 -3.10
N ASN A 425 -2.61 6.25 -2.55
CA ASN A 425 -3.52 7.25 -3.13
C ASN A 425 -4.92 6.67 -3.40
N GLY A 426 -5.41 5.83 -2.48
CA GLY A 426 -6.73 5.18 -2.58
C GLY A 426 -6.86 4.08 -3.62
N ILE A 427 -5.76 3.68 -4.28
CA ILE A 427 -5.72 2.63 -5.30
C ILE A 427 -4.94 1.42 -4.76
N GLY A 428 -5.41 0.22 -5.07
CA GLY A 428 -4.76 -1.03 -4.70
C GLY A 428 -3.75 -1.47 -5.76
N TYR A 429 -2.59 -1.91 -5.32
CA TYR A 429 -1.54 -2.50 -6.16
C TYR A 429 -1.31 -3.94 -5.71
N VAL A 430 -1.21 -4.85 -6.67
CA VAL A 430 -1.18 -6.29 -6.41
C VAL A 430 0.01 -6.89 -7.12
N ALA A 431 0.88 -7.56 -6.37
CA ALA A 431 1.84 -8.49 -6.96
C ALA A 431 1.11 -9.81 -7.24
N ASP A 432 1.05 -10.21 -8.51
CA ASP A 432 0.17 -11.29 -9.00
C ASP A 432 0.97 -12.46 -9.61
N SER A 433 2.16 -12.72 -9.05
CA SER A 433 3.10 -13.74 -9.51
C SER A 433 3.50 -13.53 -10.98
N GLU A 434 3.35 -14.55 -11.85
CA GLU A 434 3.72 -14.51 -13.27
C GLU A 434 2.85 -13.56 -14.10
N ALA A 435 1.70 -13.13 -13.58
CA ALA A 435 0.85 -12.14 -14.24
C ALA A 435 1.31 -10.69 -14.01
N GLY A 436 2.45 -10.50 -13.34
CA GLY A 436 3.03 -9.20 -13.07
C GLY A 436 2.29 -8.41 -11.99
N MET A 437 2.16 -7.11 -12.21
CA MET A 437 1.48 -6.20 -11.28
C MET A 437 0.08 -5.84 -11.78
N GLN A 438 -0.93 -5.90 -10.90
CA GLN A 438 -2.27 -5.41 -11.18
C GLN A 438 -2.55 -4.11 -10.41
N VAL A 439 -3.27 -3.20 -11.05
CA VAL A 439 -3.83 -1.99 -10.44
C VAL A 439 -5.32 -2.20 -10.26
N VAL A 440 -5.79 -2.08 -9.02
CA VAL A 440 -7.16 -2.37 -8.64
C VAL A 440 -7.78 -1.14 -8.02
N ASN A 441 -8.85 -0.65 -8.64
CA ASN A 441 -9.75 0.27 -8.00
C ASN A 441 -10.76 -0.52 -7.16
N TYR A 442 -10.48 -0.67 -5.87
CA TYR A 442 -11.22 -1.58 -4.99
C TYR A 442 -12.47 -0.95 -4.36
N LEU A 443 -12.66 0.37 -4.50
CA LEU A 443 -13.83 1.09 -4.01
C LEU A 443 -14.26 2.11 -5.07
N ALA A 444 -15.56 2.39 -5.19
CA ALA A 444 -15.99 3.52 -5.99
C ALA A 444 -15.47 4.83 -5.36
N PHE A 445 -15.17 5.83 -6.20
CA PHE A 445 -14.82 7.16 -5.68
C PHE A 445 -15.97 7.72 -4.84
N ASP A 446 -15.64 8.48 -3.79
CA ASP A 446 -16.66 9.13 -2.98
C ASP A 446 -17.50 10.10 -3.81
N ILE A 447 -18.82 9.98 -3.68
CA ILE A 447 -19.82 10.85 -4.33
C ILE A 447 -20.73 11.53 -3.31
N GLN A 448 -20.51 11.31 -2.01
CA GLN A 448 -21.35 11.87 -0.94
C GLN A 448 -21.01 13.32 -0.63
N GLY A 449 -19.89 13.84 -1.15
CA GLY A 449 -19.49 15.24 -1.03
C GLY A 449 -19.10 15.63 0.39
N ARG A 450 -18.78 14.65 1.25
CA ARG A 450 -18.41 14.89 2.65
C ARG A 450 -16.90 14.88 2.77
N PRO A 451 -16.27 15.99 3.19
CA PRO A 451 -14.82 16.00 3.35
C PRO A 451 -14.38 15.13 4.53
N PRO A 452 -13.16 14.56 4.46
CA PRO A 452 -12.57 13.83 5.57
C PRO A 452 -12.49 14.69 6.83
N THR A 453 -12.47 14.07 8.01
CA THR A 453 -12.06 14.75 9.25
C THR A 453 -10.63 14.35 9.60
N ILE A 454 -9.79 15.33 9.92
CA ILE A 454 -8.36 15.13 10.20
C ILE A 454 -7.95 15.76 11.52
N SER A 455 -7.08 15.07 12.26
CA SER A 455 -6.33 15.61 13.41
C SER A 455 -4.87 15.19 13.33
N LEU A 456 -3.97 16.04 13.84
CA LEU A 456 -2.55 15.75 13.90
C LEU A 456 -2.11 15.36 15.31
N ILE A 457 -1.27 14.34 15.39
CA ILE A 457 -0.63 13.90 16.61
C ILE A 457 0.87 13.95 16.39
N ALA A 458 1.56 14.79 17.17
CA ALA A 458 3.01 14.79 17.22
C ALA A 458 3.52 13.62 18.07
N GLY A 459 4.78 13.22 17.85
CA GLY A 459 5.50 12.45 18.87
C GLY A 459 5.54 13.17 20.23
N ASP A 460 5.99 12.46 21.27
CA ASP A 460 6.04 12.95 22.66
C ASP A 460 7.06 14.12 22.80
N THR A 461 6.57 15.33 22.55
CA THR A 461 7.41 16.54 22.39
C THR A 461 6.91 17.73 23.19
N ASP A 462 5.71 17.69 23.76
CA ASP A 462 5.08 18.82 24.48
C ASP A 462 5.20 20.19 23.73
N GLY A 463 5.29 20.16 22.39
CA GLY A 463 5.50 21.36 21.56
C GLY A 463 6.90 21.97 21.65
N ILE A 464 7.89 21.26 22.20
CA ILE A 464 9.29 21.66 22.29
C ILE A 464 10.15 20.62 21.58
N VAL A 465 10.92 21.06 20.59
CA VAL A 465 11.69 20.19 19.72
C VAL A 465 13.12 20.70 19.61
N GLN A 466 14.09 19.79 19.73
CA GLN A 466 15.48 20.13 19.49
C GLN A 466 15.72 20.35 17.99
N GLU A 467 16.46 21.39 17.62
CA GLU A 467 16.86 21.59 16.21
C GLU A 467 17.56 20.35 15.64
N GLN A 468 17.29 20.04 14.37
CA GLN A 468 17.88 18.90 13.65
C GLN A 468 17.62 17.52 14.26
N SER A 469 16.71 17.41 15.24
CA SER A 469 16.28 16.12 15.75
C SER A 469 15.23 15.49 14.82
N LEU A 470 15.19 14.16 14.76
CA LEU A 470 14.16 13.43 14.01
C LEU A 470 12.81 13.57 14.71
N GLN A 471 11.81 13.99 13.96
CA GLN A 471 10.45 14.23 14.40
C GLN A 471 9.47 13.37 13.61
N ARG A 472 8.31 13.10 14.20
CA ARG A 472 7.17 12.45 13.54
C ARG A 472 5.89 13.23 13.81
N VAL A 473 5.06 13.34 12.79
CA VAL A 473 3.65 13.70 12.93
C VAL A 473 2.80 12.60 12.26
N THR A 474 1.77 12.13 12.97
CA THR A 474 0.78 11.17 12.47
C THR A 474 -0.53 11.90 12.24
N ALA A 475 -1.15 11.70 11.07
CA ALA A 475 -2.47 12.23 10.76
C ALA A 475 -3.52 11.16 11.01
N ARG A 476 -4.40 11.37 12.00
CA ARG A 476 -5.60 10.54 12.16
C ARG A 476 -6.69 11.13 11.27
N VAL A 477 -7.09 10.35 10.28
CA VAL A 477 -8.10 10.75 9.31
C VAL A 477 -9.22 9.73 9.32
N THR A 478 -10.45 10.22 9.35
CA THR A 478 -11.63 9.40 9.11
C THR A 478 -12.46 10.02 8.01
N ASP A 479 -13.10 9.16 7.24
CA ASP A 479 -13.91 9.53 6.09
C ASP A 479 -15.07 8.52 6.00
N ASP A 480 -16.16 8.87 5.34
CA ASP A 480 -17.33 8.01 5.18
C ASP A 480 -17.22 7.02 4.01
N ALA A 481 -16.25 7.21 3.12
CA ALA A 481 -15.92 6.26 2.06
C ALA A 481 -14.43 5.87 2.09
N GLN A 482 -13.54 6.83 1.81
CA GLN A 482 -12.11 6.55 1.67
C GLN A 482 -11.27 7.82 1.66
N VAL A 483 -10.21 7.80 2.47
CA VAL A 483 -9.13 8.78 2.39
C VAL A 483 -8.20 8.41 1.24
N ARG A 484 -7.98 9.34 0.31
CA ARG A 484 -7.05 9.16 -0.80
C ARG A 484 -5.62 9.36 -0.31
N ASN A 485 -5.32 10.52 0.28
CA ASN A 485 -3.98 10.86 0.73
C ASN A 485 -4.00 11.99 1.77
N VAL A 486 -2.86 12.18 2.44
CA VAL A 486 -2.58 13.30 3.33
C VAL A 486 -1.37 14.09 2.84
N GLU A 487 -1.52 15.39 2.67
CA GLU A 487 -0.42 16.31 2.39
C GLU A 487 0.04 16.97 3.69
N PHE A 488 1.34 16.96 3.98
CA PHE A 488 1.93 17.62 5.14
C PHE A 488 2.61 18.92 4.74
N TYR A 489 2.43 19.96 5.55
CA TYR A 489 2.92 21.31 5.33
C TYR A 489 3.77 21.77 6.52
N LEU A 490 4.94 22.34 6.23
CA LEU A 490 5.85 22.97 7.19
C LEU A 490 5.92 24.47 6.87
N ASP A 491 5.56 25.32 7.83
CA ASP A 491 5.46 26.79 7.65
C ASP A 491 4.66 27.20 6.41
N GLY A 492 3.60 26.44 6.09
CA GLY A 492 2.72 26.68 4.94
C GLY A 492 3.22 26.12 3.60
N GLN A 493 4.42 25.53 3.55
CA GLN A 493 4.94 24.87 2.35
C GLN A 493 4.69 23.37 2.40
N LYS A 494 4.14 22.79 1.32
CA LYS A 494 3.98 21.33 1.23
C LYS A 494 5.36 20.67 1.21
N VAL A 495 5.58 19.74 2.13
CA VAL A 495 6.85 19.01 2.28
C VAL A 495 6.74 17.53 1.94
N PHE A 496 5.54 16.95 2.05
CA PHE A 496 5.32 15.52 1.82
C PHE A 496 3.87 15.22 1.47
N THR A 497 3.66 14.14 0.70
CA THR A 497 2.34 13.56 0.44
C THR A 497 2.40 12.08 0.77
N ASP A 498 1.63 11.68 1.77
CA ASP A 498 1.49 10.28 2.14
C ASP A 498 0.19 9.72 1.56
N GLY A 499 0.32 8.67 0.76
CA GLY A 499 -0.80 7.94 0.17
C GLY A 499 -1.06 6.60 0.86
N ASN A 500 -0.24 6.22 1.83
CA ASN A 500 -0.36 4.97 2.56
C ASN A 500 -0.95 5.21 3.94
N TYR A 501 -1.87 4.35 4.36
CA TYR A 501 -2.30 4.33 5.76
C TYR A 501 -1.42 3.33 6.55
N PRO A 502 -1.00 3.64 7.79
CA PRO A 502 -1.26 4.88 8.54
C PRO A 502 -0.52 6.09 7.98
N PHE A 503 -1.19 7.25 7.95
CA PHE A 503 -0.64 8.46 7.35
C PHE A 503 0.36 9.15 8.29
N GLU A 504 1.64 9.09 7.96
CA GLU A 504 2.72 9.57 8.81
C GLU A 504 3.76 10.37 8.02
N PHE A 505 4.37 11.35 8.70
CA PHE A 505 5.51 12.06 8.15
C PHE A 505 6.63 12.15 9.17
N ARG A 506 7.82 11.69 8.77
CA ARG A 506 9.06 11.80 9.53
C ARG A 506 10.00 12.79 8.88
N PHE A 507 10.56 13.70 9.68
CA PHE A 507 11.41 14.76 9.18
C PHE A 507 12.42 15.23 10.23
N LEU A 508 13.48 15.91 9.80
CA LEU A 508 14.40 16.59 10.71
C LEU A 508 13.84 17.98 11.06
N ALA A 509 13.81 18.30 12.35
CA ALA A 509 13.41 19.61 12.82
C ALA A 509 14.29 20.72 12.18
N PRO A 510 13.72 21.85 11.75
CA PRO A 510 14.49 22.96 11.19
C PRO A 510 15.60 23.46 12.13
N SER A 511 16.65 24.04 11.57
CA SER A 511 17.72 24.67 12.35
C SER A 511 17.20 25.89 13.12
N LEU A 512 17.68 26.07 14.34
CA LEU A 512 17.41 27.25 15.15
C LEU A 512 18.22 28.42 14.61
N THR A 513 17.56 29.55 14.32
CA THR A 513 18.24 30.78 13.90
C THR A 513 17.65 31.98 14.63
N ALA A 514 18.32 33.14 14.55
CA ALA A 514 17.77 34.39 15.09
C ALA A 514 16.40 34.75 14.48
N ALA A 515 16.12 34.29 13.26
CA ALA A 515 14.86 34.51 12.55
C ALA A 515 13.84 33.38 12.72
N ARG A 516 14.26 32.20 13.20
CA ARG A 516 13.41 31.01 13.36
C ARG A 516 13.67 30.35 14.71
N ASN A 517 12.76 30.60 15.65
CA ASN A 517 12.73 29.98 16.98
C ASN A 517 11.58 28.96 17.15
N SER A 518 10.73 28.82 16.15
CA SER A 518 9.61 27.88 16.11
C SER A 518 9.29 27.53 14.65
N PHE A 519 8.52 26.46 14.46
CA PHE A 519 7.95 26.08 13.17
C PHE A 519 6.52 25.56 13.35
N ARG A 520 5.74 25.58 12.27
CA ARG A 520 4.33 25.21 12.25
C ARG A 520 4.11 24.00 11.34
N MET A 521 3.36 23.02 11.81
CA MET A 521 2.94 21.86 11.03
C MET A 521 1.43 21.87 10.83
N ARG A 522 1.01 21.57 9.61
CA ARG A 522 -0.40 21.38 9.25
C ARG A 522 -0.52 20.25 8.24
N ALA A 523 -1.68 19.62 8.15
CA ALA A 523 -1.95 18.62 7.14
C ALA A 523 -3.28 18.86 6.43
N ARG A 524 -3.37 18.39 5.19
CA ARG A 524 -4.57 18.38 4.37
C ARG A 524 -4.91 16.94 3.99
N ALA A 525 -6.06 16.43 4.45
CA ALA A 525 -6.60 15.17 3.96
C ALA A 525 -7.44 15.43 2.72
N SER A 526 -7.36 14.55 1.73
CA SER A 526 -8.28 14.52 0.59
C SER A 526 -8.89 13.15 0.45
N ASP A 527 -10.19 13.08 0.18
CA ASP A 527 -10.87 11.84 -0.18
C ASP A 527 -10.68 11.52 -1.68
N THR A 528 -11.32 10.45 -2.11
CA THR A 528 -11.34 10.02 -3.51
C THR A 528 -12.31 10.88 -4.36
N GLY A 529 -13.40 11.40 -3.77
CA GLY A 529 -14.35 12.33 -4.41
C GLY A 529 -13.82 13.74 -4.69
N GLY A 530 -12.63 14.08 -4.20
CA GLY A 530 -11.99 15.38 -4.37
C GLY A 530 -12.28 16.38 -3.25
N ASN A 531 -13.07 16.02 -2.23
CA ASN A 531 -13.24 16.88 -1.07
C ASN A 531 -12.01 16.80 -0.17
N ALA A 532 -11.79 17.86 0.61
CA ALA A 532 -10.61 17.97 1.44
C ALA A 532 -10.88 18.79 2.70
N SER A 533 -10.12 18.49 3.75
CA SER A 533 -10.10 19.24 4.99
C SER A 533 -8.69 19.51 5.46
N LEU A 534 -8.54 20.54 6.28
CA LEU A 534 -7.27 20.91 6.90
C LEU A 534 -7.32 20.61 8.39
N SER A 535 -6.20 20.14 8.93
CA SER A 535 -6.02 20.00 10.37
C SER A 535 -5.90 21.37 11.05
N ASP A 536 -6.05 21.35 12.37
CA ASP A 536 -5.47 22.38 13.22
C ASP A 536 -3.94 22.42 13.06
N GLU A 537 -3.35 23.58 13.35
CA GLU A 537 -1.92 23.79 13.24
C GLU A 537 -1.22 23.41 14.55
N LEU A 538 -0.18 22.58 14.46
CA LEU A 538 0.72 22.30 15.58
C LEU A 538 1.89 23.27 15.53
N VAL A 539 2.22 23.87 16.68
CA VAL A 539 3.35 24.80 16.82
C VAL A 539 4.43 24.16 17.68
N PHE A 540 5.66 24.13 17.17
CA PHE A 540 6.81 23.59 17.87
C PHE A 540 7.85 24.68 18.11
N ASN A 541 8.27 24.85 19.36
CA ASN A 541 9.36 25.73 19.74
C ASN A 541 10.70 24.99 19.60
N LEU A 542 11.66 25.62 18.96
CA LEU A 542 13.00 25.06 18.76
C LEU A 542 13.90 25.31 19.96
N THR A 543 14.63 24.28 20.37
CA THR A 543 15.73 24.39 21.33
C THR A 543 17.07 24.06 20.66
N PRO A 544 18.19 24.68 21.10
CA PRO A 544 19.50 24.35 20.56
C PRO A 544 19.86 22.90 20.81
N ALA A 545 20.59 22.30 19.88
CA ALA A 545 21.19 20.99 20.13
C ALA A 545 22.20 21.06 21.30
N PRO A 546 22.31 20.01 22.14
CA PRO A 546 23.38 19.94 23.12
C PRO A 546 24.72 20.08 22.40
N ARG A 547 25.52 21.08 22.77
CA ARG A 547 26.89 21.18 22.25
C ARG A 547 27.65 19.94 22.76
N PRO A 548 28.29 19.14 21.89
CA PRO A 548 29.18 18.10 22.36
C PRO A 548 30.22 18.70 23.32
N PRO A 549 30.64 17.98 24.38
CA PRO A 549 31.74 18.44 25.20
C PRO A 549 32.97 18.69 24.32
N VAL A 550 33.52 19.90 24.38
CA VAL A 550 34.77 20.20 23.69
C VAL A 550 35.88 19.50 24.45
N PHE A 551 36.63 18.64 23.76
CA PHE A 551 37.80 17.99 24.34
C PHE A 551 38.87 19.06 24.60
N VAL A 552 39.04 19.49 25.85
CA VAL A 552 39.95 20.61 26.19
C VAL A 552 41.39 20.14 26.35
N ASN A 553 41.64 18.98 27.01
CA ASN A 553 42.94 18.31 27.09
C ASN A 553 42.81 16.93 27.80
N ALA A 554 43.71 16.00 27.49
CA ALA A 554 43.91 14.76 28.26
C ALA A 554 45.29 14.76 28.92
N TYR A 555 45.35 14.55 30.24
CA TYR A 555 46.61 14.39 30.95
C TYR A 555 46.91 12.89 31.14
N THR A 556 48.02 12.40 30.60
CA THR A 556 48.52 11.06 30.93
C THR A 556 49.03 11.06 32.37
N ARG A 557 48.37 10.32 33.27
CA ARG A 557 48.98 9.95 34.56
C ARG A 557 49.87 8.73 34.34
N ALA A 558 51.18 8.91 34.49
CA ALA A 558 52.10 7.78 34.58
C ALA A 558 51.90 7.07 35.92
N THR A 559 51.09 6.00 35.95
CA THR A 559 51.15 5.00 37.01
C THR A 559 52.23 3.99 36.64
N ALA A 560 53.36 4.06 37.34
CA ALA A 560 54.37 3.00 37.29
C ALA A 560 53.75 1.70 37.82
N VAL A 561 53.58 0.71 36.94
CA VAL A 561 53.40 -0.69 37.34
C VAL A 561 54.72 -1.39 37.08
N ALA A 562 55.43 -1.71 38.17
CA ALA A 562 56.51 -2.66 38.14
C ALA A 562 55.92 -4.05 37.84
N LEU A 563 56.09 -4.52 36.61
CA LEU A 563 55.99 -5.93 36.27
C LEU A 563 57.40 -6.43 35.99
N GLY A 564 57.91 -7.22 36.94
CA GLY A 564 59.16 -7.93 36.81
C GLY A 564 59.09 -8.85 35.60
N ILE A 565 59.82 -8.47 34.56
CA ILE A 565 60.24 -9.36 33.49
C ILE A 565 61.74 -9.13 33.39
N THR A 566 62.52 -10.05 33.94
CA THR A 566 63.97 -10.11 33.72
C THR A 566 64.19 -10.73 32.34
N PRO A 567 64.64 -9.99 31.31
CA PRO A 567 65.11 -10.61 30.10
C PRO A 567 66.54 -11.10 30.40
N ARG A 568 66.74 -12.41 30.43
CA ARG A 568 68.07 -12.97 30.17
C ARG A 568 68.50 -12.51 28.77
N GLY A 569 69.64 -11.84 28.70
CA GLY A 569 70.58 -11.95 27.58
C GLY A 569 70.14 -11.38 26.23
N ASP A 570 70.64 -10.17 26.00
CA ASP A 570 71.02 -9.55 24.74
C ASP A 570 70.00 -8.98 23.74
N PRO A 571 70.30 -7.77 23.19
CA PRO A 571 69.37 -6.94 22.45
C PRO A 571 69.58 -7.06 20.95
N GLY A 572 68.51 -7.33 20.19
CA GLY A 572 68.58 -7.37 18.74
C GLY A 572 67.24 -7.06 18.08
N ASN A 573 67.10 -5.81 17.63
CA ASN A 573 66.15 -5.30 16.64
C ASN A 573 64.65 -5.36 16.96
N LEU A 574 64.04 -4.20 17.15
CA LEU A 574 63.01 -3.68 16.24
C LEU A 574 63.08 -2.15 16.25
N LEU A 575 63.31 -1.58 15.07
CA LEU A 575 63.59 -0.16 14.80
C LEU A 575 62.29 0.66 14.81
N PHE A 576 62.26 1.77 15.56
CA PHE A 576 61.42 2.93 15.25
C PHE A 576 62.32 4.02 14.68
N ASN A 577 62.10 4.39 13.43
CA ASN A 577 62.86 5.43 12.73
C ASN A 577 61.96 6.66 12.54
N GLY A 578 62.33 7.81 13.12
CA GLY A 578 61.83 9.11 12.66
C GLY A 578 61.49 10.20 13.69
N GLN A 579 62.50 10.74 14.39
CA GLN A 579 62.64 12.16 14.81
C GLN A 579 61.87 12.68 16.09
N PRO A 580 62.41 13.72 16.79
CA PRO A 580 62.73 13.69 18.24
C PRO A 580 61.90 14.65 19.13
N PRO A 581 62.06 14.61 20.48
CA PRO A 581 61.19 15.32 21.42
C PRO A 581 61.50 16.82 21.54
N VAL A 582 60.46 17.66 21.59
CA VAL A 582 60.57 19.08 21.96
C VAL A 582 60.25 19.24 23.45
N ARG A 583 61.19 19.81 24.20
CA ARG A 583 61.08 20.22 25.61
C ARG A 583 60.00 21.29 25.78
N ALA A 584 59.10 21.10 26.74
CA ALA A 584 58.22 22.16 27.24
C ALA A 584 58.88 22.86 28.44
N GLU A 585 59.08 24.18 28.34
CA GLU A 585 59.31 25.05 29.49
C GLU A 585 57.95 25.50 30.05
N ILE A 586 57.80 25.40 31.37
CA ILE A 586 56.61 25.83 32.12
C ILE A 586 56.91 27.23 32.66
N ALA A 587 56.12 28.22 32.26
CA ALA A 587 56.00 29.49 32.98
C ALA A 587 54.55 29.62 33.46
N GLY A 588 54.36 29.62 34.78
CA GLY A 588 53.05 29.76 35.40
C GLY A 588 52.64 31.22 35.55
N GLN A 589 51.37 31.50 35.32
CA GLN A 589 50.44 32.06 36.30
C GLN A 589 48.99 31.80 35.86
#